data_AF-F0GH18-F1
#
_entry.id   AF-F0GH18-F1
#
_cell.length_a   1.000
_cell.length_b   1.000
_cell.length_c   1.000
_cell.angle_alpha   90.00
_cell.angle_beta   90.00
_cell.angle_gamma   90.00
#
_symmetry.space_group_name_H-M   'P 1'
#
loop_
_entity.id
_entity.type
_entity.pdbx_description
1 polymer ?
#
loop_
_entity_poly.entity_id
_entity_poly.type
_entity_poly.pdbx_seq_one_letter_code
_entity_poly.pdbx_strand_id
1 'polypeptide(L)'
;FAAARRALREYTALLDMPAEYFLDTVDVVFQRMCLANGTWDVDGRRVEPAALRGIALLTVEGARDAVTGAGQTHAALDLCCGLAAGERQRIDVDDCDHYGLFCGAHWTDDVHPALQRLFARAEAARPRARAR
;
A
#
# COMPACT_ATOMS: atom_id res chain seq x y z
N PHE A 1 21.03 21.69 12.56
CA PHE A 1 21.65 20.55 13.29
C PHE A 1 20.67 19.71 14.12
N ALA A 2 19.81 20.29 14.96
CA ALA A 2 18.81 19.50 15.71
C ALA A 2 17.75 18.83 14.81
N ALA A 3 17.22 19.56 13.82
CA ALA A 3 16.27 19.04 12.84
C ALA A 3 16.86 17.88 12.00
N ALA A 4 18.06 18.04 11.46
CA ALA A 4 18.76 16.98 10.71
C ALA A 4 19.02 15.72 11.55
N ARG A 5 19.39 15.87 12.83
CA ARG A 5 19.56 14.73 13.75
C ARG A 5 18.24 14.07 14.16
N ARG A 6 17.13 14.79 14.10
CA ARG A 6 15.80 14.23 14.33
C ARG A 6 15.34 13.43 13.12
N ALA A 7 15.49 13.99 11.92
CA ALA A 7 15.22 13.29 10.67
C ALA A 7 16.05 11.99 10.57
N LEU A 8 17.34 12.02 10.93
CA LEU A 8 18.18 10.81 10.94
C LEU A 8 17.70 9.76 11.96
N ARG A 9 17.23 10.18 13.14
CA ARG A 9 16.70 9.25 14.16
C ARG A 9 15.37 8.61 13.76
N GLU A 10 14.51 9.38 13.10
CA GLU A 10 13.29 8.85 12.48
C GLU A 10 13.66 7.87 11.36
N TYR A 11 14.75 8.12 10.62
CA TYR A 11 15.28 7.24 9.57
C TYR A 11 15.92 5.94 10.10
N THR A 12 16.54 5.98 11.29
CA THR A 12 17.27 4.85 11.90
C THR A 12 16.51 4.22 13.05
N ALA A 13 15.20 4.47 13.18
CA ALA A 13 14.37 3.79 14.15
C ALA A 13 14.22 2.32 13.71
N LEU A 14 15.20 1.50 14.07
CA LEU A 14 15.17 0.07 13.84
C LEU A 14 14.04 -0.50 14.71
N LEU A 15 13.05 -1.10 14.06
CA LEU A 15 12.11 -1.99 14.72
C LEU A 15 12.86 -3.29 15.01
N ASP A 16 13.08 -3.59 16.29
CA ASP A 16 13.52 -4.93 16.69
C ASP A 16 12.39 -5.90 16.37
N MET A 17 12.63 -6.78 15.40
CA MET A 17 11.69 -7.79 14.94
C MET A 17 12.30 -9.17 15.14
N PRO A 18 11.50 -10.19 15.51
CA PRO A 18 11.99 -11.56 15.61
C PRO A 18 12.64 -12.01 14.29
N ALA A 19 13.71 -12.80 14.40
CA ALA A 19 14.45 -13.27 13.24
C ALA A 19 13.57 -14.09 12.29
N GLU A 20 12.64 -14.89 12.82
CA GLU A 20 11.68 -15.64 11.98
C GLU A 20 10.87 -14.73 11.07
N TYR A 21 10.36 -13.60 11.59
CA TYR A 21 9.52 -12.70 10.80
C TYR A 21 10.32 -12.05 9.66
N PHE A 22 11.56 -11.64 9.94
CA PHE A 22 12.43 -11.04 8.93
C PHE A 22 12.78 -12.06 7.84
N LEU A 23 13.16 -13.27 8.23
CA LEU A 23 13.51 -14.34 7.29
C LEU A 23 12.30 -14.77 6.44
N ASP A 24 11.11 -14.87 7.04
CA ASP A 24 9.88 -15.17 6.30
C ASP A 24 9.55 -14.06 5.30
N THR A 25 9.75 -12.79 5.65
CA THR A 25 9.54 -11.68 4.72
C THR A 25 10.49 -11.79 3.53
N VAL A 26 11.77 -12.08 3.77
CA VAL A 26 12.76 -12.29 2.71
C VAL A 26 12.38 -13.46 1.80
N ASP A 27 12.03 -14.62 2.36
CA ASP A 27 11.65 -15.81 1.58
C ASP A 27 10.35 -15.58 0.80
N VAL A 28 9.27 -15.21 1.48
CA VAL A 28 7.91 -15.18 0.93
C VAL A 28 7.69 -13.99 -0.01
N VAL A 29 8.13 -12.79 0.37
CA VAL A 29 7.83 -11.55 -0.37
C VAL A 29 8.89 -11.31 -1.44
N PHE A 30 10.17 -11.36 -1.08
CA PHE A 30 11.24 -10.92 -1.97
C PHE A 30 11.81 -12.03 -2.87
N GLN A 31 12.06 -13.22 -2.32
CA GLN A 31 12.66 -14.31 -3.11
C GLN A 31 11.62 -15.08 -3.92
N ARG A 32 10.58 -15.59 -3.26
CA ARG A 32 9.57 -16.45 -3.88
C ARG A 32 8.38 -15.70 -4.46
N MET A 33 8.19 -14.44 -4.05
CA MET A 33 7.10 -13.57 -4.50
C MET A 33 5.74 -14.29 -4.45
N CYS A 34 5.47 -15.01 -3.35
CA CYS A 34 4.39 -16.00 -3.29
C CYS A 34 3.00 -15.40 -3.59
N LEU A 35 2.75 -14.15 -3.18
CA LEU A 35 1.49 -13.46 -3.48
C LEU A 35 1.33 -13.20 -4.97
N ALA A 36 2.35 -12.65 -5.63
CA ALA A 36 2.33 -12.35 -7.06
C ALA A 36 2.24 -13.63 -7.92
N ASN A 37 2.86 -14.71 -7.45
CA ASN A 37 2.83 -16.02 -8.10
C ASN A 37 1.57 -16.85 -7.77
N GLY A 38 0.69 -16.36 -6.88
CA GLY A 38 -0.52 -17.07 -6.47
C GLY A 38 -0.24 -18.37 -5.73
N THR A 39 0.92 -18.50 -5.07
CA THR A 39 1.37 -19.69 -4.34
C THR A 39 1.40 -19.50 -2.82
N TRP A 40 0.96 -18.34 -2.33
CA TRP A 40 0.95 -18.07 -0.90
C TRP A 40 -0.27 -18.70 -0.21
N ASP A 41 0.00 -19.59 0.74
CA ASP A 41 -0.99 -20.18 1.63
C ASP A 41 -0.73 -19.70 3.07
N VAL A 42 -1.77 -19.21 3.75
CA VAL A 42 -1.76 -18.78 5.16
C VAL A 42 -2.76 -19.65 5.92
N ASP A 43 -2.30 -20.36 6.95
CA ASP A 43 -3.11 -21.33 7.72
C ASP A 43 -3.89 -22.32 6.83
N GLY A 44 -3.24 -22.79 5.76
CA GLY A 44 -3.83 -23.73 4.81
C GLY A 44 -4.85 -23.12 3.84
N ARG A 45 -4.97 -21.78 3.80
CA ARG A 45 -5.87 -21.05 2.91
C ARG A 45 -5.07 -20.27 1.87
N ARG A 46 -5.40 -20.45 0.59
CA ARG A 46 -4.83 -19.68 -0.51
C ARG A 46 -5.18 -18.21 -0.37
N VAL A 47 -4.16 -17.35 -0.49
CA VAL A 47 -4.36 -15.90 -0.59
C VAL A 47 -4.74 -15.56 -2.03
N GLU A 48 -5.97 -15.07 -2.22
CA GLU A 48 -6.53 -14.76 -3.55
C GLU A 48 -6.99 -13.29 -3.63
N PRO A 49 -6.12 -12.35 -4.05
CA PRO A 49 -6.51 -10.94 -4.22
C PRO A 49 -7.69 -10.76 -5.20
N ALA A 50 -7.78 -11.63 -6.21
CA ALA A 50 -8.85 -11.66 -7.19
C ALA A 50 -10.23 -11.97 -6.56
N ALA A 51 -10.31 -12.42 -5.31
CA ALA A 51 -11.56 -12.69 -4.59
C ALA A 51 -12.16 -11.44 -3.91
N LEU A 52 -11.42 -10.32 -3.84
CA LEU A 52 -11.91 -9.07 -3.23
C LEU A 52 -13.08 -8.47 -4.04
N ARG A 53 -14.13 -8.02 -3.35
CA ARG A 53 -15.34 -7.40 -3.93
C ARG A 53 -15.84 -6.28 -3.02
N GLY A 54 -16.48 -5.26 -3.60
CA GLY A 54 -17.23 -4.25 -2.84
C GLY A 54 -16.36 -3.37 -1.95
N ILE A 55 -15.10 -3.17 -2.33
CA ILE A 55 -14.13 -2.32 -1.62
C ILE A 55 -13.46 -1.40 -2.62
N ALA A 56 -13.04 -0.22 -2.16
CA ALA A 56 -12.22 0.69 -2.96
C ALA A 56 -10.74 0.39 -2.73
N LEU A 57 -9.96 0.30 -3.82
CA LEU A 57 -8.53 0.11 -3.82
C LEU A 57 -7.86 1.31 -4.50
N LEU A 58 -6.95 1.96 -3.78
CA LEU A 58 -6.10 3.01 -4.31
C LEU A 58 -4.63 2.57 -4.15
N THR A 59 -3.87 2.74 -5.22
CA THR A 59 -2.42 2.57 -5.24
C THR A 59 -1.78 3.93 -5.48
N VAL A 60 -0.73 4.25 -4.71
CA VAL A 60 -0.03 5.53 -4.77
C VAL A 60 1.46 5.26 -4.89
N GLU A 61 2.10 5.82 -5.91
CA GLU A 61 3.55 5.77 -6.10
C GLU A 61 4.14 7.17 -6.20
N GLY A 62 5.40 7.32 -5.78
CA GLY A 62 6.17 8.55 -5.96
C GLY A 62 7.05 8.41 -7.20
N ALA A 63 7.03 9.38 -8.11
CA ALA A 63 7.77 9.32 -9.37
C ALA A 63 9.31 9.27 -9.19
N ARG A 64 9.81 9.63 -7.99
CA ARG A 64 11.22 9.58 -7.61
C ARG A 64 11.48 8.59 -6.46
N ASP A 65 10.57 7.64 -6.23
CA ASP A 65 10.79 6.57 -5.26
C ASP A 65 11.92 5.63 -5.75
N ALA A 66 12.99 5.54 -4.97
CA ALA A 66 14.13 4.66 -5.24
C ALA A 66 14.13 3.38 -4.38
N VAL A 67 13.18 3.25 -3.46
CA VAL A 67 12.97 2.09 -2.58
C VAL A 67 12.02 1.10 -3.23
N THR A 68 10.90 1.58 -3.76
CA THR A 68 9.94 0.78 -4.53
C THR A 68 10.06 1.10 -6.01
N GLY A 69 10.07 0.08 -6.87
CA GLY A 69 10.18 0.27 -8.31
C GLY A 69 8.86 0.78 -8.90
N ALA A 70 8.93 1.66 -9.89
CA ALA A 70 7.75 2.13 -10.62
C ALA A 70 6.90 0.94 -11.14
N GLY A 71 5.61 0.97 -10.85
CA GLY A 71 4.62 -0.05 -11.17
C GLY A 71 4.51 -1.19 -10.16
N GLN A 72 5.40 -1.33 -9.19
CA GLN A 72 5.34 -2.42 -8.21
C GLN A 72 4.11 -2.32 -7.31
N THR A 73 3.77 -1.12 -6.85
CA THR A 73 2.56 -0.89 -6.05
C THR A 73 1.32 -1.02 -6.94
N HIS A 74 1.38 -0.51 -8.18
CA HIS A 74 0.26 -0.59 -9.11
C HIS A 74 -0.08 -2.01 -9.59
N ALA A 75 0.86 -2.96 -9.52
CA ALA A 75 0.59 -4.37 -9.79
C ALA A 75 -0.53 -4.95 -8.89
N ALA A 76 -0.78 -4.36 -7.72
CA ALA A 76 -1.92 -4.72 -6.88
C ALA A 76 -3.28 -4.55 -7.57
N LEU A 77 -3.41 -3.57 -8.50
CA LEU A 77 -4.65 -3.35 -9.25
C LEU A 77 -4.97 -4.50 -10.20
N ASP A 78 -3.94 -5.13 -10.77
CA ASP A 78 -4.07 -6.29 -11.66
C ASP A 78 -4.36 -7.56 -10.86
N LEU A 79 -3.67 -7.75 -9.73
CA LEU A 79 -3.94 -8.86 -8.81
C LEU A 79 -5.39 -8.81 -8.27
N CYS A 80 -5.91 -7.62 -7.99
CA CYS A 80 -7.26 -7.40 -7.49
C CYS A 80 -8.31 -7.28 -8.62
N CYS A 81 -8.22 -8.11 -9.66
CA CYS A 81 -9.09 -8.07 -10.84
C CYS A 81 -10.58 -8.32 -10.55
N GLY A 82 -10.89 -8.84 -9.36
CA GLY A 82 -12.25 -9.02 -8.87
C GLY A 82 -13.01 -7.71 -8.59
N LEU A 83 -12.29 -6.61 -8.38
CA LEU A 83 -12.86 -5.29 -8.14
C LEU A 83 -13.36 -4.67 -9.44
N ALA A 84 -14.51 -3.99 -9.36
CA ALA A 84 -15.05 -3.27 -10.51
C ALA A 84 -14.08 -2.17 -10.97
N ALA A 85 -14.15 -1.77 -12.24
CA ALA A 85 -13.26 -0.75 -12.79
C ALA A 85 -13.31 0.57 -11.99
N GLY A 86 -14.49 0.96 -11.50
CA GLY A 86 -14.66 2.17 -10.69
C GLY A 86 -14.15 2.05 -9.24
N GLU A 87 -13.82 0.84 -8.78
CA GLU A 87 -13.31 0.55 -7.44
C GLU A 87 -11.79 0.58 -7.36
N ARG A 88 -11.09 0.58 -8.51
CA ARG A 88 -9.64 0.60 -8.63
C ARG A 88 -9.14 1.96 -9.07
N GLN A 89 -8.19 2.52 -8.34
CA GLN A 89 -7.60 3.84 -8.62
C GLN A 89 -6.08 3.79 -8.48
N ARG A 90 -5.41 4.61 -9.30
CA ARG A 90 -3.96 4.79 -9.34
C ARG A 90 -3.65 6.28 -9.26
N ILE A 91 -2.64 6.63 -8.48
CA ILE A 91 -2.04 7.96 -8.43
C ILE A 91 -0.53 7.81 -8.48
N ASP A 92 0.10 8.61 -9.33
CA ASP A 92 1.54 8.84 -9.35
C ASP A 92 1.77 10.28 -8.88
N VAL A 93 2.63 10.48 -7.88
CA VAL A 93 2.95 11.82 -7.34
C VAL A 93 4.28 12.27 -7.92
N ASP A 94 4.22 13.29 -8.78
CA ASP A 94 5.39 13.87 -9.43
C ASP A 94 6.37 14.45 -8.41
N ASP A 95 7.66 14.32 -8.71
CA ASP A 95 8.77 14.81 -7.87
C ASP A 95 8.82 14.27 -6.42
N CYS A 96 8.00 13.27 -6.10
CA CYS A 96 7.90 12.68 -4.77
C CYS A 96 8.78 11.43 -4.62
N ASP A 97 9.57 11.40 -3.55
CA ASP A 97 10.35 10.22 -3.15
C ASP A 97 9.54 9.30 -2.21
N HIS A 98 10.16 8.19 -1.78
CA HIS A 98 9.53 7.21 -0.90
C HIS A 98 8.91 7.83 0.36
N TYR A 99 9.61 8.76 1.00
CA TYR A 99 9.19 9.32 2.29
C TYR A 99 8.23 10.49 2.11
N GLY A 100 8.34 11.22 0.99
CA GLY A 100 7.39 12.27 0.60
C GLY A 100 5.96 11.75 0.48
N LEU A 101 5.77 10.47 0.17
CA LEU A 101 4.46 9.81 0.18
C LEU A 101 3.83 9.74 1.56
N PHE A 102 4.60 9.87 2.63
CA PHE A 102 4.14 9.69 4.02
C PHE A 102 4.34 10.94 4.89
N CYS A 103 5.16 11.90 4.46
CA CYS A 103 5.42 13.13 5.19
C CYS A 103 5.67 14.34 4.29
N GLY A 104 5.61 15.55 4.87
CA GLY A 104 5.90 16.79 4.15
C GLY A 104 4.78 17.30 3.26
N ALA A 105 5.16 18.08 2.24
CA ALA A 105 4.24 18.76 1.33
C ALA A 105 3.47 17.77 0.45
N HIS A 106 4.16 16.82 -0.20
CA HIS A 106 3.51 15.80 -1.03
C HIS A 106 2.47 14.98 -0.25
N TRP A 107 2.75 14.61 0.99
CA TRP A 107 1.74 14.00 1.84
C TRP A 107 0.54 14.92 2.06
N THR A 108 0.77 16.18 2.42
CA THR A 108 -0.28 17.12 2.83
C THR A 108 -1.15 17.58 1.67
N ASP A 109 -0.53 17.82 0.51
CA ASP A 109 -1.14 18.47 -0.65
C ASP A 109 -1.64 17.44 -1.68
N ASP A 110 -0.98 16.27 -1.80
CA ASP A 110 -1.29 15.26 -2.82
C ASP A 110 -1.96 14.00 -2.22
N VAL A 111 -1.23 13.29 -1.35
CA VAL A 111 -1.60 11.93 -0.91
C VAL A 111 -2.77 11.94 0.07
N HIS A 112 -2.69 12.74 1.14
CA HIS A 112 -3.71 12.78 2.18
C HIS A 112 -5.08 13.23 1.62
N PRO A 113 -5.19 14.29 0.80
CA PRO A 113 -6.46 14.64 0.17
C PRO A 113 -7.01 13.54 -0.75
N ALA A 114 -6.15 12.80 -1.45
CA ALA A 114 -6.59 11.67 -2.27
C ALA A 114 -7.20 10.54 -1.42
N LEU A 115 -6.56 10.18 -0.30
CA LEU A 115 -7.09 9.20 0.65
C LEU A 115 -8.43 9.66 1.23
N GLN A 116 -8.54 10.92 1.65
CA GLN A 116 -9.79 11.48 2.17
C GLN A 116 -10.94 11.37 1.15
N ARG A 117 -10.68 11.73 -0.12
CA ARG A 117 -11.68 11.60 -1.19
C ARG A 117 -12.11 10.15 -1.41
N LEU A 118 -11.15 9.21 -1.41
CA LEU A 118 -11.44 7.79 -1.56
C LEU A 118 -12.29 7.27 -0.40
N PHE A 119 -11.92 7.57 0.85
CA PHE A 119 -12.62 7.11 2.04
C PHE A 119 -14.05 7.68 2.08
N ALA A 120 -14.23 8.98 1.86
CA ALA A 120 -15.55 9.59 1.81
C ALA A 120 -16.44 8.93 0.73
N ARG A 121 -15.90 8.66 -0.46
CA ARG A 121 -16.62 7.95 -1.53
C ARG A 121 -16.98 6.52 -1.14
N ALA A 122 -16.04 5.78 -0.55
CA ALA A 122 -16.25 4.39 -0.15
C ALA A 122 -17.29 4.27 0.98
N GLU A 123 -17.25 5.18 1.95
CA GLU A 123 -18.24 5.24 3.04
C GLU A 123 -19.64 5.58 2.51
N ALA A 124 -19.76 6.55 1.60
CA ALA A 124 -21.04 6.92 1.00
C ALA A 124 -21.66 5.78 0.17
N ALA A 125 -20.84 4.93 -0.45
CA ALA A 125 -21.29 3.77 -1.22
C ALA A 125 -21.65 2.56 -0.35
N ARG A 126 -21.28 2.56 0.94
CA ARG A 126 -21.52 1.42 1.83
C ARG A 126 -23.04 1.28 2.08
N PRO A 127 -23.64 0.11 1.85
CA PRO A 127 -25.05 -0.10 2.17
C PRO A 127 -25.26 0.17 3.66
N ARG A 128 -26.19 1.06 4.01
CA ARG A 128 -26.59 1.23 5.41
C ARG A 128 -27.12 -0.12 5.89
N ALA A 129 -26.56 -0.63 6.98
CA ALA A 129 -27.07 -1.85 7.61
C ALA A 129 -28.57 -1.66 7.85
N ARG A 130 -29.40 -2.60 7.36
CA ARG A 130 -30.82 -2.61 7.70
C ARG A 130 -30.91 -2.69 9.22
N ALA A 131 -31.53 -1.67 9.83
CA ALA A 131 -31.93 -1.74 11.22
C ALA A 131 -32.78 -3.01 11.39
N ARG A 132 -32.35 -3.90 12.29
CA ARG A 132 -33.13 -5.05 12.73
C ARG A 132 -34.20 -4.59 13.71
#